data_AF-A0A5M8RW73-F1
#
_entry.id   AF-A0A5M8RW73-F1
#
_cell.length_a   1.000
_cell.length_b   1.000
_cell.length_c   1.000
_cell.angle_alpha   90.00
_cell.angle_beta   90.00
_cell.angle_gamma   90.00
#
_symmetry.space_group_name_H-M   'P 1'
#
loop_
_entity.id
_entity.type
_entity.pdbx_description
1 polymer ?
#
loop_
_entity_poly.entity_id
_entity_poly.type
_entity_poly.pdbx_seq_one_letter_code
_entity_poly.pdbx_strand_id
1 'polypeptide(L)' 'MTEKQQHPDDRSDNVEKLQDMVQNTIENIEESEEQLSFASDAEQEQIREKNEHRNESIEAMRSEIHDEAEARKRGYDQ' A
#
# COMPACT_ATOMS: atom_id res chain seq x y z
N MET A 1 25.33 14.27 11.64
CA MET A 1 24.76 13.86 10.34
C MET A 1 24.38 12.41 10.51
N THR A 2 23.13 12.12 10.82
CA THR A 2 22.67 10.74 11.00
C THR A 2 22.46 10.16 9.62
N GLU A 3 23.50 9.53 9.10
CA GLU A 3 23.41 8.57 8.02
C GLU A 3 22.39 7.52 8.48
N LYS A 4 21.15 7.61 7.98
CA LYS A 4 20.25 6.45 7.93
C LYS A 4 20.94 5.47 7.00
N GLN A 5 21.84 4.70 7.58
CA GLN A 5 22.38 3.49 7.02
C GLN A 5 21.15 2.63 6.73
N GLN A 6 20.67 2.68 5.48
CA GLN A 6 19.76 1.67 4.97
C GLN A 6 20.56 0.39 5.10
N HIS A 7 20.29 -0.38 6.15
CA HIS A 7 20.84 -1.72 6.22
C HIS A 7 20.49 -2.36 4.88
N PRO A 8 21.46 -2.99 4.19
CA PRO A 8 21.16 -3.87 3.08
C PRO A 8 20.42 -5.14 3.55
N ASP A 9 19.79 -5.11 4.72
CA ASP A 9 18.87 -6.12 5.23
C ASP A 9 17.65 -6.14 4.30
N ASP A 10 17.62 -7.18 3.48
CA ASP A 10 16.47 -7.74 2.79
C ASP A 10 15.48 -6.73 2.22
N ARG A 11 15.82 -6.15 1.07
CA ARG A 11 14.81 -5.47 0.22
C ARG A 11 13.64 -6.41 -0.14
N SER A 12 13.79 -7.72 0.02
CA SER A 12 12.70 -8.70 -0.08
C SER A 12 11.63 -8.47 0.99
N ASP A 13 12.03 -8.09 2.20
CA ASP A 13 11.14 -7.87 3.34
C ASP A 13 10.30 -6.58 3.14
N ASN A 14 10.85 -5.56 2.46
CA ASN A 14 10.09 -4.36 2.09
C ASN A 14 8.99 -4.65 1.06
N VAL A 15 9.28 -5.47 0.03
CA VAL A 15 8.28 -5.87 -0.97
C VAL A 15 7.16 -6.68 -0.31
N GLU A 16 7.50 -7.65 0.54
CA GLU A 16 6.53 -8.47 1.27
C GLU A 16 5.65 -7.62 2.19
N LYS A 17 6.23 -6.70 2.97
CA LYS A 17 5.49 -5.75 3.81
C LYS A 17 4.57 -4.84 3.00
N LEU A 18 5.03 -4.31 1.87
CA LEU A 18 4.21 -3.47 1.00
C LEU A 18 3.04 -4.26 0.41
N GLN A 19 3.27 -5.52 0.02
CA GLN A 19 2.21 -6.41 -0.46
C GLN A 19 1.17 -6.69 0.62
N ASP A 20 1.60 -6.98 1.85
CA ASP A 20 0.71 -7.15 2.99
C ASP A 20 -0.10 -5.88 3.28
N MET A 21 0.54 -4.69 3.27
CA MET A 21 -0.16 -3.43 3.48
C MET A 21 -1.19 -3.14 2.37
N VAL A 22 -0.87 -3.46 1.11
CA VAL A 22 -1.82 -3.36 -0.01
C VAL A 22 -3.01 -4.29 0.22
N GLN A 23 -2.77 -5.55 0.57
CA GLN A 23 -3.84 -6.52 0.79
C GLN A 23 -4.75 -6.10 1.95
N ASN A 24 -4.16 -5.73 3.09
CA ASN A 24 -4.92 -5.23 4.24
C ASN A 24 -5.73 -3.97 3.87
N THR A 25 -5.18 -3.07 3.05
CA THR A 25 -5.89 -1.84 2.65
C THR A 25 -7.06 -2.17 1.73
N ILE A 26 -6.92 -3.15 0.83
CA ILE A 26 -8.01 -3.64 -0.02
C ILE A 26 -9.12 -4.26 0.84
N GLU A 27 -8.78 -5.13 1.78
CA GLU A 27 -9.76 -5.72 2.71
C GLU A 27 -10.51 -4.63 3.49
N ASN A 28 -9.79 -3.61 3.98
CA ASN A 28 -10.41 -2.46 4.65
C ASN A 28 -11.36 -1.66 3.73
N ILE A 29 -11.09 -1.57 2.43
CA ILE A 29 -11.99 -0.95 1.46
C ILE A 29 -13.25 -1.81 1.33
N GLU A 30 -13.10 -3.11 1.09
CA GLU A 30 -14.21 -4.05 0.94
C GLU A 30 -15.12 -4.07 2.18
N GLU A 31 -14.54 -4.17 3.38
CA GLU A 31 -15.27 -4.11 4.65
C GLU A 31 -16.01 -2.77 4.82
N SER A 32 -15.41 -1.66 4.39
CA SER A 32 -16.07 -0.34 4.44
C SER A 32 -17.20 -0.25 3.41
N GLU A 33 -17.06 -0.88 2.25
CA GLU A 33 -18.10 -0.92 1.21
C GLU A 33 -19.32 -1.75 1.62
N GLU A 34 -19.14 -2.86 2.34
CA GLU A 34 -20.25 -3.62 2.92
C GLU A 34 -21.10 -2.78 3.90
N GLN A 35 -20.48 -1.80 4.57
CA GLN A 35 -21.20 -0.89 5.46
C GLN A 35 -22.01 0.18 4.72
N LEU A 36 -21.69 0.48 3.45
CA LEU A 36 -22.39 1.51 2.68
C LEU A 36 -23.90 1.27 2.60
N SER A 37 -24.35 0.02 2.50
CA SER A 37 -25.78 -0.29 2.40
C SER A 37 -26.57 0.02 3.66
N PHE A 38 -25.90 0.18 4.80
CA PHE A 38 -26.52 0.45 6.10
C PHE A 38 -26.25 1.87 6.63
N ALA A 39 -25.30 2.58 6.01
CA ALA A 39 -24.87 3.90 6.43
C ALA A 39 -25.81 5.01 5.94
N SER A 40 -25.87 6.13 6.67
CA SER A 40 -26.56 7.35 6.23
C SER A 40 -25.84 8.03 5.07
N ASP A 41 -26.50 8.92 4.33
CA ASP A 41 -25.91 9.62 3.17
C ASP A 41 -24.58 10.33 3.51
N ALA A 42 -24.49 10.95 4.69
CA ALA A 42 -23.27 11.63 5.15
C ALA A 42 -22.15 10.65 5.51
N GLU A 43 -22.49 9.47 6.03
CA GLU A 43 -21.50 8.41 6.31
C GLU A 43 -21.03 7.75 5.01
N GLN A 44 -21.95 7.56 4.04
CA GLN A 44 -21.60 7.03 2.72
C GLN A 44 -20.59 7.93 1.99
N GLU A 45 -20.77 9.25 2.04
CA GLU A 45 -19.82 10.20 1.44
C GLU A 45 -18.43 10.09 2.08
N GLN A 46 -18.36 10.04 3.42
CA GLN A 46 -17.10 9.86 4.15
C GLN A 46 -16.41 8.53 3.83
N ILE A 47 -17.18 7.44 3.75
CA ILE A 47 -16.64 6.12 3.38
C ILE A 47 -16.05 6.16 1.97
N ARG A 48 -16.74 6.79 1.02
CA ARG A 48 -16.28 6.92 -0.38
C ARG A 48 -15.00 7.74 -0.47
N GLU A 49 -14.95 8.91 0.17
CA GLU A 49 -13.75 9.77 0.21
C GLU A 49 -12.56 9.02 0.81
N LYS A 50 -12.78 8.31 1.93
CA LYS A 50 -11.74 7.51 2.56
C LYS A 50 -11.26 6.36 1.66
N ASN A 51 -12.18 5.71 0.94
CA ASN A 51 -11.83 4.66 -0.01
C ASN A 51 -11.08 5.21 -1.22
N GLU A 52 -11.39 6.42 -1.69
CA GLU A 52 -10.63 7.11 -2.74
C GLU A 52 -9.17 7.32 -2.32
N HIS A 53 -8.94 7.88 -1.14
CA HIS A 53 -7.58 8.07 -0.63
C HIS A 53 -6.82 6.76 -0.38
N ARG A 54 -7.53 5.69 0.02
CA ARG A 54 -6.94 4.36 0.16
C ARG A 54 -6.51 3.79 -1.20
N ASN A 55 -7.29 4.02 -2.26
CA ASN A 55 -6.93 3.63 -3.62
C ASN A 55 -5.67 4.37 -4.09
N GLU A 56 -5.59 5.69 -3.88
CA GLU A 56 -4.37 6.47 -4.19
C GLU A 56 -3.14 5.93 -3.44
N SER A 57 -3.31 5.57 -2.16
CA SER A 57 -2.25 4.97 -1.35
C SER A 57 -1.82 3.59 -1.88
N ILE A 58 -2.76 2.77 -2.32
CA ILE A 58 -2.47 1.47 -2.95
C ILE A 58 -1.68 1.66 -4.25
N GLU A 59 -2.02 2.64 -5.07
CA GLU A 59 -1.29 2.93 -6.30
C GLU A 59 0.17 3.33 -6.01
N ALA A 60 0.39 4.19 -5.01
CA ALA A 60 1.73 4.55 -4.57
C ALA A 60 2.52 3.32 -4.08
N MET A 61 1.93 2.48 -3.21
CA MET A 61 2.58 1.25 -2.73
C MET A 61 2.88 0.27 -3.87
N ARG A 62 1.98 0.13 -4.86
CA ARG A 62 2.21 -0.72 -6.03
C ARG A 62 3.37 -0.21 -6.90
N SER A 63 3.51 1.12 -7.04
CA SER A 63 4.66 1.72 -7.71
C SER A 63 5.96 1.40 -6.96
N GLU A 64 5.97 1.57 -5.64
CA GLU A 64 7.15 1.27 -4.81
C GLU A 64 7.55 -0.22 -4.89
N ILE A 65 6.58 -1.13 -4.85
CA ILE A 65 6.82 -2.58 -5.05
C ILE A 65 7.50 -2.84 -6.40
N HIS A 66 7.03 -2.18 -7.47
CA HIS A 66 7.61 -2.35 -8.79
C HIS A 66 9.05 -1.86 -8.86
N ASP A 67 9.31 -0.66 -8.32
CA ASP A 67 10.64 -0.06 -8.32
C ASP A 67 11.63 -0.89 -7.50
N GLU A 68 11.22 -1.42 -6.33
CA GLU A 68 12.04 -2.31 -5.50
C GLU A 68 12.33 -3.65 -6.18
N ALA A 69 11.33 -4.24 -6.85
CA ALA A 69 11.51 -5.47 -7.62
C ALA A 69 12.50 -5.29 -8.78
N GLU A 70 12.40 -4.17 -9.50
CA GLU A 70 13.34 -3.81 -10.57
C GLU A 70 14.74 -3.52 -10.02
N ALA A 71 14.85 -2.82 -8.89
CA ALA A 71 16.12 -2.56 -8.22
C ALA A 71 16.81 -3.86 -7.77
N ARG A 72 16.04 -4.86 -7.31
CA ARG A 72 16.56 -6.20 -6.99
C ARG A 72 17.11 -6.90 -8.22
N LYS A 73 16.40 -6.85 -9.35
CA LYS A 73 16.85 -7.46 -10.60
C LYS A 73 18.14 -6.83 -11.10
N ARG A 74 18.23 -5.49 -11.09
CA ARG A 74 19.42 -4.74 -11.51
C ARG A 74 20.61 -4.90 -10.56
N GLY A 75 20.36 -5.13 -9.27
CA GLY A 75 21.39 -5.40 -8.27
C GLY A 75 22.02 -6.79 -8.37
N TYR A 76 21.40 -7.72 -9.10
CA TYR A 76 21.92 -9.08 -9.36
C TYR A 76 22.88 -9.16 -10.58
N ASP A 77 22.97 -8.09 -11.39
CA ASP A 77 23.75 -8.00 -12.64
C ASP A 77 25.10 -7.27 -12.50
N GLN A 78 25.61 -7.06 -11.27
CA GLN A 78 26.93 -6.46 -10.98
C GLN A 78 27.84 -7.38 -10.19
#